data_AF-D3NRT5-F1
#
_entry.id   AF-D3NRT5-F1
#
_cell.length_a   1.000
_cell.length_b   1.000
_cell.length_c   1.000
_cell.angle_alpha   90.00
_cell.angle_beta   90.00
_cell.angle_gamma   90.00
#
_symmetry.space_group_name_H-M   'P 1'
#
loop_
_entity.id
_entity.type
_entity.pdbx_description
1 polymer ?
#
loop_
_entity_poly.entity_id
_entity_poly.type
_entity_poly.pdbx_seq_one_letter_code
_entity_poly.pdbx_strand_id
1 'polypeptide(L)'
;MTAEAPDVVLDLGADGEDGSDEAETPMETEDDQAAYGGEYRRTDFGAIAGIDPDRFQENDYSAILKEMVLQVVAAEAPIRDSLLVERIARAHGFKRSGRQIRERIMAVARGVAHVETEHTGASFVWPDAMVVAAWETARFPNTGADVRSIEDIALPELSAAIRGCIDVDDPLTGAARQFGIRRLNSAARDRLKMAKPLEGHIRE
;
A
#
# COMPACT_ATOMS: atom_id res chain seq x y z
N MET A 1 -31.46 -86.33 -3.58
CA MET A 1 -31.40 -86.43 -2.10
C MET A 1 -30.24 -85.57 -1.68
N THR A 2 -30.57 -84.34 -1.31
CA THR A 2 -29.62 -83.26 -1.09
C THR A 2 -29.70 -82.91 0.38
N ALA A 3 -28.54 -82.92 1.03
CA ALA A 3 -28.35 -82.58 2.42
C ALA A 3 -28.15 -81.06 2.55
N GLU A 4 -28.57 -80.49 3.68
CA GLU A 4 -27.87 -79.36 4.25
C GLU A 4 -28.05 -79.30 5.77
N ALA A 5 -26.96 -78.93 6.44
CA ALA A 5 -26.86 -78.57 7.84
C ALA A 5 -27.38 -77.15 8.09
N PRO A 6 -27.47 -76.71 9.36
CA PRO A 6 -26.89 -75.39 9.66
C PRO A 6 -26.29 -75.27 11.07
N ASP A 7 -25.87 -74.02 11.36
CA ASP A 7 -25.59 -73.31 12.63
C ASP A 7 -24.09 -73.01 12.88
N VAL A 8 -23.59 -71.80 13.24
CA VAL A 8 -24.14 -70.55 13.83
C VAL A 8 -23.24 -69.33 13.47
N VAL A 9 -23.86 -68.14 13.54
CA VAL A 9 -23.53 -66.73 13.25
C VAL A 9 -22.26 -66.01 13.79
N LEU A 10 -21.91 -64.88 13.14
CA LEU A 10 -21.55 -63.50 13.61
C LEU A 10 -20.76 -62.80 12.47
N ASP A 11 -20.81 -61.51 12.11
CA ASP A 11 -21.43 -60.25 12.56
C ASP A 11 -21.34 -59.26 11.36
N LEU A 12 -22.20 -58.24 11.35
CA LEU A 12 -22.41 -57.24 10.28
C LEU A 12 -21.33 -56.14 10.28
N GLY A 13 -20.93 -55.62 9.11
CA GLY A 13 -20.24 -54.32 9.05
C GLY A 13 -19.56 -53.91 7.73
N ALA A 14 -20.38 -53.43 6.78
CA ALA A 14 -20.17 -52.35 5.80
C ALA A 14 -18.85 -52.16 5.02
N ASP A 15 -19.01 -52.20 3.68
CA ASP A 15 -18.18 -51.67 2.60
C ASP A 15 -17.79 -50.17 2.70
N GLY A 16 -16.66 -49.83 2.08
CA GLY A 16 -16.27 -48.46 1.74
C GLY A 16 -14.86 -48.34 1.12
N GLU A 17 -14.80 -48.23 -0.20
CA GLU A 17 -13.63 -47.99 -1.05
C GLU A 17 -13.07 -46.56 -0.98
N ASP A 18 -11.76 -46.48 -1.26
CA ASP A 18 -11.01 -45.46 -2.05
C ASP A 18 -10.90 -44.00 -1.58
N GLY A 19 -9.72 -43.43 -1.80
CA GLY A 19 -9.45 -42.00 -1.64
C GLY A 19 -8.14 -41.68 -0.95
N SER A 20 -7.05 -41.73 -1.71
CA SER A 20 -5.77 -41.09 -1.41
C SER A 20 -5.96 -39.62 -0.98
N ASP A 21 -5.70 -39.34 0.29
CA ASP A 21 -5.69 -38.02 0.90
C ASP A 21 -4.35 -37.32 0.55
N GLU A 22 -4.28 -36.75 -0.65
CA GLU A 22 -3.36 -35.64 -0.92
C GLU A 22 -3.87 -34.44 -0.12
N ALA A 23 -3.43 -34.35 1.13
CA ALA A 23 -3.56 -33.14 1.92
C ALA A 23 -2.73 -32.04 1.24
N GLU A 24 -3.38 -31.29 0.33
CA GLU A 24 -2.94 -29.97 -0.08
C GLU A 24 -2.73 -29.16 1.19
N THR A 25 -1.48 -29.04 1.61
CA THR A 25 -1.08 -28.15 2.68
C THR A 25 -1.46 -26.76 2.20
N PRO A 26 -2.36 -26.03 2.88
CA PRO A 26 -2.59 -24.64 2.53
C PRO A 26 -1.24 -23.94 2.68
N MET A 27 -0.74 -23.43 1.56
CA MET A 27 0.46 -22.62 1.51
C MET A 27 0.15 -21.38 2.35
N GLU A 28 0.55 -21.43 3.62
CA GLU A 28 0.57 -20.29 4.52
C GLU A 28 1.38 -19.23 3.80
N THR A 29 0.69 -18.22 3.26
CA THR A 29 1.33 -17.00 2.79
C THR A 29 1.97 -16.38 4.01
N GLU A 30 3.26 -16.65 4.18
CA GLU A 30 4.11 -16.06 5.20
C GLU A 30 3.91 -14.55 5.16
N ASP A 31 3.25 -14.09 6.23
CA ASP A 31 3.31 -12.81 6.93
C ASP A 31 4.32 -11.75 6.42
N ASP A 32 4.21 -11.34 5.15
CA ASP A 32 4.82 -10.13 4.61
C ASP A 32 4.01 -8.87 5.02
N GLN A 33 3.26 -8.98 6.13
CA GLN A 33 2.64 -7.87 6.84
C GLN A 33 3.67 -7.21 7.77
N ALA A 34 4.92 -7.06 7.30
CA ALA A 34 5.88 -6.17 7.93
C ALA A 34 5.28 -4.77 7.89
N ALA A 35 4.75 -4.35 9.04
CA ALA A 35 4.03 -3.12 9.27
C ALA A 35 4.59 -1.98 8.42
N TYR A 36 3.77 -1.38 7.56
CA TYR A 36 4.09 -0.14 6.84
C TYR A 36 4.26 1.08 7.79
N GLY A 37 4.59 0.82 9.06
CA GLY A 37 4.95 1.77 10.10
C GLY A 37 6.45 2.06 10.13
N GLY A 38 6.77 3.23 10.66
CA GLY A 38 8.10 3.82 10.63
C GLY A 38 8.08 5.22 10.04
N GLU A 39 9.25 5.84 9.98
CA GLU A 39 9.41 7.18 9.42
C GLU A 39 9.22 7.15 7.89
N TYR A 40 8.71 8.24 7.34
CA TYR A 40 8.74 8.50 5.91
C TYR A 40 10.16 8.89 5.49
N ARG A 41 10.68 8.21 4.48
CA ARG A 41 12.01 8.44 3.90
C ARG A 41 11.90 8.39 2.39
N ARG A 42 12.51 9.36 1.72
CA ARG A 42 12.58 9.34 0.25
C ARG A 42 13.39 8.13 -0.24
N THR A 43 12.90 7.49 -1.29
CA THR A 43 13.58 6.38 -1.93
C THR A 43 14.92 6.81 -2.52
N ASP A 44 15.91 5.97 -2.33
CA ASP A 44 17.20 6.05 -3.01
C ASP A 44 17.31 4.92 -4.04
N PHE A 45 17.60 5.27 -5.30
CA PHE A 45 17.74 4.30 -6.39
C PHE A 45 19.19 3.86 -6.63
N GLY A 46 20.14 4.26 -5.77
CA GLY A 46 21.56 3.96 -5.96
C GLY A 46 21.91 2.46 -6.09
N ALA A 47 21.04 1.57 -5.62
CA ALA A 47 21.20 0.12 -5.74
C ALA A 47 20.67 -0.47 -7.07
N ILE A 48 19.82 0.24 -7.80
CA ILE A 48 19.24 -0.25 -9.06
C ILE A 48 20.23 -0.02 -10.20
N ALA A 49 20.72 -1.12 -10.77
CA ALA A 49 21.55 -1.08 -11.97
C ALA A 49 20.68 -0.91 -13.24
N GLY A 50 21.27 -0.33 -14.29
CA GLY A 50 20.63 -0.29 -15.61
C GLY A 50 19.59 0.81 -15.81
N ILE A 51 19.54 1.83 -14.93
CA ILE A 51 18.75 3.04 -15.16
C ILE A 51 19.32 3.77 -16.39
N ASP A 52 18.56 3.77 -17.47
CA ASP A 52 18.91 4.35 -18.76
C ASP A 52 17.74 5.18 -19.32
N PRO A 53 17.87 6.52 -19.39
CA PRO A 53 16.83 7.38 -19.93
C PRO A 53 16.54 7.17 -21.42
N ASP A 54 17.51 6.73 -22.22
CA ASP A 54 17.37 6.58 -23.67
C ASP A 54 16.49 5.37 -24.01
N ARG A 55 16.57 4.34 -23.17
CA ARG A 55 15.78 3.11 -23.27
C ARG A 55 14.40 3.21 -22.62
N PHE A 56 14.07 4.35 -22.01
CA PHE A 56 12.90 4.50 -21.15
C PHE A 56 11.60 4.07 -21.83
N GLN A 57 11.47 4.23 -23.15
CA GLN A 57 10.26 3.87 -23.92
C GLN A 57 10.25 2.43 -24.46
N GLU A 58 11.34 1.68 -24.34
CA GLU A 58 11.46 0.31 -24.85
C GLU A 58 10.65 -0.67 -24.00
N ASN A 59 9.94 -1.63 -24.60
CA ASN A 59 9.02 -2.49 -23.84
C ASN A 59 9.70 -3.34 -22.75
N ASP A 60 10.90 -3.85 -23.02
CA ASP A 60 11.70 -4.65 -22.10
C ASP A 60 12.19 -3.83 -20.88
N TYR A 61 12.32 -2.52 -21.03
CA TYR A 61 12.65 -1.59 -19.95
C TYR A 61 11.58 -1.53 -18.84
N SER A 62 10.39 -2.08 -19.07
CA SER A 62 9.33 -2.18 -18.06
C SER A 62 9.77 -2.96 -16.81
N ALA A 63 10.73 -3.87 -16.93
CA ALA A 63 11.28 -4.61 -15.79
C ALA A 63 12.00 -3.66 -14.79
N ILE A 64 12.84 -2.75 -15.29
CA ILE A 64 13.53 -1.74 -14.47
C ILE A 64 12.52 -0.78 -13.85
N LEU A 65 11.53 -0.32 -14.63
CA LEU A 65 10.47 0.55 -14.09
C LEU A 65 9.66 -0.13 -12.99
N LYS A 66 9.38 -1.43 -13.14
CA LYS A 66 8.69 -2.22 -12.11
C LYS A 66 9.50 -2.26 -10.82
N GLU A 67 10.79 -2.57 -10.91
CA GLU A 67 11.69 -2.58 -9.74
C GLU A 67 11.71 -1.21 -9.04
N MET A 68 11.86 -0.13 -9.81
CA MET A 68 11.84 1.23 -9.27
C MET A 68 10.51 1.58 -8.60
N VAL A 69 9.37 1.23 -9.20
CA VAL A 69 8.06 1.48 -8.59
C VAL A 69 7.90 0.71 -7.28
N LEU A 70 8.24 -0.58 -7.27
CA LEU A 70 8.15 -1.40 -6.07
C LEU A 70 9.03 -0.87 -4.95
N GLN A 71 10.25 -0.42 -5.26
CA GLN A 71 11.14 0.19 -4.27
C GLN A 71 10.56 1.50 -3.71
N VAL A 72 9.91 2.32 -4.55
CA VAL A 72 9.23 3.53 -4.07
C VAL A 72 8.03 3.19 -3.20
N VAL A 73 7.21 2.22 -3.60
CA VAL A 73 6.03 1.82 -2.84
C VAL A 73 6.44 1.27 -1.47
N ALA A 74 7.45 0.40 -1.41
CA ALA A 74 7.98 -0.12 -0.15
C ALA A 74 8.49 0.99 0.78
N ALA A 75 9.19 2.00 0.24
CA ALA A 75 9.81 3.04 1.06
C ALA A 75 8.87 4.19 1.41
N GLU A 76 8.00 4.61 0.49
CA GLU A 76 7.27 5.88 0.55
C GLU A 76 5.73 5.71 0.60
N ALA A 77 5.17 4.51 0.45
CA ALA A 77 3.72 4.37 0.43
C ALA A 77 3.05 4.72 1.79
N PRO A 78 1.86 5.34 1.76
CA PRO A 78 1.17 5.83 0.57
C PRO A 78 1.84 7.07 -0.02
N ILE A 79 2.08 7.02 -1.33
CA ILE A 79 2.76 8.08 -2.07
C ILE A 79 1.84 8.67 -3.12
N ARG A 80 1.82 9.99 -3.28
CA ARG A 80 1.07 10.61 -4.37
C ARG A 80 1.62 10.18 -5.74
N ASP A 81 0.73 9.96 -6.71
CA ASP A 81 1.09 9.65 -8.09
C ASP A 81 2.11 10.64 -8.70
N SER A 82 1.93 11.94 -8.48
CA SER A 82 2.85 12.99 -8.93
C SER A 82 4.24 12.88 -8.30
N LEU A 83 4.32 12.50 -7.02
CA LEU A 83 5.58 12.27 -6.35
C LEU A 83 6.26 11.01 -6.88
N LEU A 84 5.54 9.90 -7.05
CA LEU A 84 6.09 8.68 -7.66
C LEU A 84 6.72 8.98 -9.03
N VAL A 85 5.97 9.69 -9.89
CA VAL A 85 6.45 10.10 -11.21
C VAL A 85 7.67 11.02 -11.11
N GLU A 86 7.69 11.95 -10.15
CA GLU A 86 8.84 12.83 -9.91
C GLU A 86 10.08 12.03 -9.48
N ARG A 87 9.96 11.09 -8.54
CA ARG A 87 11.07 10.27 -8.05
C ARG A 87 11.73 9.51 -9.19
N ILE A 88 10.93 8.77 -9.94
CA ILE A 88 11.42 7.95 -11.05
C ILE A 88 11.98 8.82 -12.17
N ALA A 89 11.30 9.92 -12.55
CA ALA A 89 11.81 10.79 -13.60
C ALA A 89 13.14 11.46 -13.26
N ARG A 90 13.32 11.88 -12.00
CA ARG A 90 14.60 12.47 -11.54
C ARG A 90 15.72 11.44 -11.52
N ALA A 91 15.44 10.19 -11.16
CA ALA A 91 16.43 9.11 -11.20
C ALA A 91 16.94 8.85 -12.63
N HIS A 92 16.11 9.09 -13.65
CA HIS A 92 16.50 9.05 -15.07
C HIS A 92 17.11 10.37 -15.58
N GLY A 93 17.29 11.39 -14.74
CA GLY A 93 17.82 12.69 -15.15
C GLY A 93 16.87 13.52 -16.02
N PHE A 94 15.58 13.18 -16.07
CA PHE A 94 14.62 13.96 -16.85
C PHE A 94 14.38 15.33 -16.22
N LYS A 95 14.56 16.39 -17.01
CA LYS A 95 14.26 17.77 -16.60
C LYS A 95 12.76 18.04 -16.46
N ARG A 96 11.92 17.29 -17.18
CA ARG A 96 10.45 17.42 -17.18
C ARG A 96 9.79 16.05 -17.34
N SER A 97 8.79 15.76 -16.50
CA SER A 97 7.94 14.58 -16.62
C SER A 97 6.72 14.92 -17.48
N GLY A 98 6.92 14.95 -18.81
CA GLY A 98 5.83 15.14 -19.75
C GLY A 98 4.77 14.02 -19.68
N ARG A 99 3.64 14.21 -20.36
CA ARG A 99 2.51 13.27 -20.36
C ARG A 99 2.93 11.81 -20.60
N GLN A 100 3.81 11.57 -21.58
CA GLN A 100 4.28 10.22 -21.93
C GLN A 100 5.06 9.54 -20.79
N ILE A 101 5.93 10.27 -20.09
CA ILE A 101 6.71 9.74 -18.95
C ILE A 101 5.75 9.35 -17.82
N ARG A 102 4.81 10.25 -17.49
CA ARG A 102 3.78 10.00 -16.48
C ARG A 102 2.94 8.77 -16.83
N GLU A 103 2.39 8.73 -18.05
CA GLU A 103 1.51 7.63 -18.49
C GLU A 103 2.21 6.28 -18.40
N ARG A 104 3.49 6.23 -18.81
CA ARG A 104 4.28 5.01 -18.75
C ARG A 104 4.56 4.55 -17.32
N ILE A 105 5.02 5.44 -16.45
CA ILE A 105 5.27 5.11 -15.03
C ILE A 105 3.98 4.65 -14.37
N MET A 106 2.87 5.35 -14.60
CA MET A 106 1.59 5.00 -14.00
C MET A 106 0.98 3.74 -14.60
N ALA A 107 1.27 3.39 -15.85
CA ALA A 107 0.87 2.10 -16.43
C ALA A 107 1.58 0.95 -15.72
N VAL A 108 2.90 1.07 -15.47
CA VAL A 108 3.65 0.09 -14.69
C VAL A 108 3.14 0.03 -13.26
N ALA A 109 2.93 1.17 -12.60
CA ALA A 109 2.47 1.22 -11.22
C ALA A 109 1.12 0.53 -11.01
N ARG A 110 0.14 0.74 -11.90
CA ARG A 110 -1.14 0.03 -11.84
C ARG A 110 -1.04 -1.49 -12.04
N GLY A 111 0.05 -1.97 -12.63
CA GLY A 111 0.28 -3.40 -12.83
C GLY A 111 0.93 -4.09 -11.62
N VAL A 112 1.47 -3.34 -10.65
CA VAL A 112 2.29 -3.90 -9.56
C VAL A 112 1.94 -3.36 -8.18
N ALA A 113 1.06 -2.37 -8.10
CA ALA A 113 0.65 -1.69 -6.87
C ALA A 113 -0.82 -1.25 -7.00
N HIS A 114 -1.44 -0.88 -5.89
CA HIS A 114 -2.80 -0.35 -5.89
C HIS A 114 -2.80 1.17 -6.06
N VAL A 115 -3.61 1.69 -6.97
CA VAL A 115 -3.77 3.13 -7.17
C VAL A 115 -5.20 3.52 -6.80
N GLU A 116 -5.33 4.28 -5.72
CA GLU A 116 -6.62 4.77 -5.25
C GLU A 116 -6.74 6.28 -5.50
N THR A 117 -7.93 6.71 -5.91
CA THR A 117 -8.23 8.12 -6.10
C THR A 117 -9.17 8.57 -4.99
N GLU A 118 -8.69 9.51 -4.16
CA GLU A 118 -9.49 10.15 -3.13
C GLU A 118 -10.68 10.89 -3.77
N HIS A 119 -11.75 11.10 -2.99
CA HIS A 119 -12.91 11.91 -3.42
C HIS A 119 -12.54 13.35 -3.82
N THR A 120 -11.35 13.84 -3.44
CA THR A 120 -10.81 15.14 -3.85
C THR A 120 -10.22 15.12 -5.26
N GLY A 121 -10.15 13.95 -5.91
CA GLY A 121 -9.51 13.73 -7.21
C GLY A 121 -8.00 13.51 -7.16
N ALA A 122 -7.39 13.48 -5.97
CA ALA A 122 -5.97 13.18 -5.81
C ALA A 122 -5.74 11.66 -5.81
N SER A 123 -4.76 11.17 -6.57
CA SER A 123 -4.43 9.76 -6.63
C SER A 123 -3.19 9.41 -5.80
N PHE A 124 -3.28 8.31 -5.07
CA PHE A 124 -2.21 7.77 -4.24
C PHE A 124 -1.93 6.33 -4.62
N VAL A 125 -0.66 5.96 -4.54
CA VAL A 125 -0.16 4.61 -4.80
C VAL A 125 0.10 3.94 -3.45
N TRP A 126 -0.49 2.77 -3.29
CA TRP A 126 -0.50 1.94 -2.11
C TRP A 126 0.10 0.57 -2.47
N PRO A 127 0.63 -0.17 -1.49
CA PRO A 127 1.14 -1.51 -1.72
C PRO A 127 0.05 -2.44 -2.26
N ASP A 128 -1.11 -2.43 -1.63
CA ASP A 128 -2.30 -3.16 -2.05
C ASP A 128 -3.59 -2.48 -1.58
N ALA A 129 -4.74 -3.01 -2.01
CA ALA A 129 -6.06 -2.44 -1.71
C ALA A 129 -6.51 -2.65 -0.25
N MET A 130 -6.09 -3.74 0.40
CA MET A 130 -6.49 -4.03 1.79
C MET A 130 -5.80 -3.08 2.76
N VAL A 131 -4.54 -2.73 2.46
CA VAL A 131 -3.75 -1.75 3.19
C VAL A 131 -4.41 -0.37 3.22
N VAL A 132 -5.16 0.03 2.19
CA VAL A 132 -5.85 1.33 2.20
C VAL A 132 -6.93 1.40 3.29
N ALA A 133 -7.76 0.36 3.38
CA ALA A 133 -8.87 0.32 4.33
C ALA A 133 -8.40 0.17 5.79
N ALA A 134 -7.26 -0.49 6.01
CA ALA A 134 -6.68 -0.75 7.32
C ALA A 134 -5.59 0.26 7.73
N TRP A 135 -5.43 1.37 7.00
CA TRP A 135 -4.33 2.30 7.25
C TRP A 135 -4.53 3.12 8.53
N GLU A 136 -3.77 2.79 9.58
CA GLU A 136 -3.91 3.42 10.90
C GLU A 136 -2.68 4.23 11.35
N THR A 137 -1.61 4.24 10.56
CA THR A 137 -0.33 4.85 10.94
C THR A 137 -0.06 6.16 10.21
N ALA A 138 0.56 7.14 10.88
CA ALA A 138 1.09 8.33 10.22
C ALA A 138 2.59 8.18 10.01
N ARG A 139 3.10 8.39 8.79
CA ARG A 139 4.53 8.31 8.50
C ARG A 139 5.15 9.71 8.53
N PHE A 140 5.81 10.03 9.64
CA PHE A 140 6.46 11.33 9.84
C PHE A 140 7.83 11.39 9.17
N PRO A 141 8.26 12.56 8.66
CA PRO A 141 9.54 12.70 7.97
C PRO A 141 10.71 12.39 8.90
N ASN A 142 11.64 11.53 8.46
CA ASN A 142 12.89 11.25 9.18
C ASN A 142 13.82 12.49 9.20
N THR A 143 13.91 13.19 8.07
CA THR A 143 14.75 14.40 7.93
C THR A 143 13.98 15.55 7.29
N GLY A 144 14.58 16.75 7.30
CA GLY A 144 14.01 17.90 6.57
C GLY A 144 13.87 17.67 5.06
N ALA A 145 14.66 16.75 4.47
CA ALA A 145 14.53 16.38 3.07
C ALA A 145 13.28 15.51 2.81
N ASP A 146 12.76 14.83 3.84
CA ASP A 146 11.63 13.92 3.75
C ASP A 146 10.27 14.62 3.93
N VAL A 147 10.27 15.93 4.19
CA VAL A 147 9.03 16.71 4.33
C VAL A 147 8.25 16.69 3.01
N ARG A 148 6.98 16.27 3.12
CA ARG A 148 5.96 16.33 2.06
C ARG A 148 5.06 17.54 2.29
N SER A 149 4.51 18.09 1.22
CA SER A 149 3.39 19.03 1.33
C SER A 149 2.14 18.32 1.85
N ILE A 150 1.17 19.07 2.37
CA ILE A 150 -0.03 18.47 2.97
C ILE A 150 -0.89 17.78 1.91
N GLU A 151 -1.01 18.41 0.75
CA GLU A 151 -1.36 17.77 -0.47
C GLU A 151 -0.14 16.96 -0.87
N ASP A 152 0.05 15.77 -0.37
CA ASP A 152 1.06 14.76 -0.83
C ASP A 152 1.08 13.62 0.20
N ILE A 153 0.44 13.87 1.35
CA ILE A 153 0.08 12.93 2.39
C ILE A 153 -1.36 12.49 2.18
N ALA A 154 -1.61 11.19 2.20
CA ALA A 154 -2.94 10.62 1.99
C ALA A 154 -3.89 10.94 3.16
N LEU A 155 -5.20 11.01 2.89
CA LEU A 155 -6.20 11.28 3.93
C LEU A 155 -6.12 10.29 5.12
N PRO A 156 -5.93 8.97 4.93
CA PRO A 156 -5.76 8.05 6.06
C PRO A 156 -4.53 8.35 6.93
N GLU A 157 -3.40 8.73 6.34
CA GLU A 157 -2.20 9.16 7.10
C GLU A 157 -2.47 10.43 7.92
N LEU A 158 -3.16 11.40 7.32
CA LEU A 158 -3.55 12.63 8.02
C LEU A 158 -4.52 12.33 9.16
N SER A 159 -5.47 11.42 8.95
CA SER A 159 -6.43 10.99 9.97
C SER A 159 -5.72 10.34 11.16
N ALA A 160 -4.76 9.45 10.89
CA ALA A 160 -3.92 8.82 11.91
C ALA A 160 -3.15 9.85 12.75
N ALA A 161 -2.55 10.87 12.11
CA ALA A 161 -1.84 11.92 12.82
C ALA A 161 -2.76 12.79 13.69
N ILE A 162 -3.98 13.09 13.21
CA ILE A 162 -4.98 13.85 13.97
C ILE A 162 -5.45 13.07 15.19
N ARG A 163 -5.69 11.76 15.06
CA ARG A 163 -6.04 10.89 16.21
C ARG A 163 -4.98 10.94 17.29
N GLY A 164 -3.70 10.92 16.92
CA GLY A 164 -2.58 11.07 17.86
C GLY A 164 -2.44 12.46 18.50
N CYS A 165 -3.26 13.44 18.13
CA CYS A 165 -3.25 14.81 18.66
C CYS A 165 -4.59 15.23 19.27
N ILE A 166 -5.51 14.28 19.53
CA ILE A 166 -6.89 14.60 19.95
C ILE A 166 -6.96 15.39 21.27
N ASP A 167 -6.00 15.17 22.18
CA ASP A 167 -5.94 15.82 23.50
C ASP A 167 -5.25 17.21 23.47
N VAL A 168 -4.81 17.67 22.29
CA VAL A 168 -4.16 18.98 22.12
C VAL A 168 -5.21 20.04 21.76
N ASP A 169 -5.07 21.27 22.26
CA ASP A 169 -6.02 22.37 22.00
C ASP A 169 -6.32 22.62 20.49
N ASP A 170 -5.34 22.44 19.61
CA ASP A 170 -5.51 22.48 18.15
C ASP A 170 -4.91 21.20 17.53
N PRO A 171 -5.70 20.10 17.42
CA PRO A 171 -5.24 18.82 16.89
C PRO A 171 -4.76 18.91 15.44
N LEU A 172 -5.36 19.80 14.63
CA LEU A 172 -5.00 19.95 13.22
C LEU A 172 -3.61 20.59 13.09
N THR A 173 -3.35 21.64 13.86
CA THR A 173 -2.03 22.27 13.91
C THR A 173 -1.00 21.33 14.54
N GLY A 174 -1.37 20.57 15.57
CA GLY A 174 -0.54 19.53 16.17
C GLY A 174 -0.10 18.49 15.15
N ALA A 175 -1.06 17.88 14.44
CA ALA A 175 -0.81 16.88 13.39
C ALA A 175 0.08 17.44 12.26
N ALA A 176 -0.22 18.64 11.77
CA ALA A 176 0.58 19.27 10.70
C ALA A 176 2.05 19.46 11.08
N ARG A 177 2.31 19.83 12.34
CA ARG A 177 3.69 20.01 12.84
C ARG A 177 4.48 18.72 12.87
N GLN A 178 3.83 17.58 13.14
CA GLN A 178 4.50 16.27 13.10
C GLN A 178 4.99 15.93 11.69
N PHE A 179 4.29 16.38 10.64
CA PHE A 179 4.73 16.26 9.24
C PHE A 179 5.78 17.32 8.83
N GLY A 180 6.27 18.15 9.75
CA GLY A 180 7.21 19.24 9.45
C GLY A 180 6.57 20.49 8.83
N ILE A 181 5.23 20.57 8.78
CA ILE A 181 4.50 21.69 8.18
C ILE A 181 4.36 22.81 9.22
N ARG A 182 5.13 23.89 9.05
CA ARG A 182 5.15 25.00 10.01
C ARG A 182 4.03 26.03 9.84
N ARG A 183 3.49 26.17 8.63
CA ARG A 183 2.44 27.15 8.31
C ARG A 183 1.28 26.46 7.62
N LEU A 184 0.08 26.60 8.20
CA LEU A 184 -1.16 26.13 7.61
C LEU A 184 -1.84 27.29 6.89
N ASN A 185 -1.85 27.24 5.56
CA ASN A 185 -2.75 28.08 4.76
C ASN A 185 -4.18 27.50 4.80
N SER A 186 -5.16 28.21 4.21
CA SER A 186 -6.56 27.76 4.19
C SER A 186 -6.71 26.37 3.57
N ALA A 187 -6.09 26.14 2.41
CA ALA A 187 -6.19 24.87 1.69
C ALA A 187 -5.63 23.68 2.51
N ALA A 188 -4.51 23.89 3.20
CA ALA A 188 -3.90 22.90 4.08
C ALA A 188 -4.80 22.55 5.27
N ARG A 189 -5.38 23.59 5.88
CA ARG A 189 -6.32 23.42 7.00
C ARG A 189 -7.60 22.72 6.54
N ASP A 190 -8.10 23.01 5.34
CA ASP A 190 -9.29 22.36 4.81
C ASP A 190 -9.03 20.89 4.46
N ARG A 191 -7.86 20.55 3.91
CA ARG A 191 -7.46 19.14 3.71
C ARG A 191 -7.38 18.36 5.03
N LEU A 192 -6.84 18.97 6.09
CA LEU A 192 -6.82 18.34 7.42
C LEU A 192 -8.23 18.13 7.99
N LYS A 193 -9.17 19.08 7.77
CA LYS A 193 -10.58 18.89 8.16
C LYS A 193 -11.24 17.74 7.39
N MET A 194 -10.90 17.53 6.11
CA MET A 194 -11.40 16.40 5.33
C MET A 194 -10.91 15.06 5.89
N ALA A 195 -9.68 15.02 6.43
CA ALA A 195 -9.11 13.84 7.05
C ALA A 195 -9.57 13.61 8.50
N LYS A 196 -10.17 14.64 9.15
CA LYS A 196 -10.64 14.53 10.53
C LYS A 196 -11.58 13.32 10.59
N PRO A 197 -11.32 12.33 11.47
CA PRO A 197 -12.27 11.27 11.70
C PRO A 197 -13.62 11.91 12.00
N LEU A 198 -14.68 11.49 11.31
CA LEU A 198 -16.04 11.87 11.69
C LEU A 198 -16.15 11.53 13.18
N GLU A 199 -16.44 12.52 14.02
CA GLU A 199 -16.80 12.29 15.41
C GLU A 199 -18.03 11.39 15.37
N GLY A 200 -17.79 10.09 15.54
CA GLY A 200 -18.85 9.11 15.69
C GLY A 200 -19.63 9.53 16.91
N HIS A 201 -20.87 9.97 16.69
CA HIS A 201 -21.90 9.83 17.70
C HIS A 201 -21.90 8.36 18.14
N ILE A 202 -21.28 8.09 19.28
CA ILE A 202 -21.64 6.92 20.08
C ILE A 202 -23.09 7.20 20.47
N ARG A 203 -24.03 6.56 19.76
CA ARG A 203 -25.40 6.47 20.25
C ARG A 203 -25.35 5.66 21.55
N GLU A 204 -25.97 6.24 22.57
CA GLU A 204 -26.26 5.66 23.89
C GLU A 204 -26.79 4.23 23.83
#